data_AF-A0A2R6GST4-F1
#
_entry.id   AF-A0A2R6GST4-F1
#
_cell.length_a   1.000
_cell.length_b   1.000
_cell.length_c   1.000
_cell.angle_alpha   90.00
_cell.angle_beta   90.00
_cell.angle_gamma   90.00
#
_symmetry.space_group_name_H-M   'P 1'
#
loop_
_entity.id
_entity.type
_entity.pdbx_description
1 polymer ?
#
loop_
_entity_poly.entity_id
_entity_poly.type
_entity_poly.pdbx_seq_one_letter_code
_entity_poly.pdbx_strand_id
1 'polypeptide(L)' 'MPDALSPADLVLASIAVAMSLAVFGAVVTSLSVAAAMAAGSIPATGSIGYALFYNPPTDR' A
#
# COMPACT_ATOMS: atom_id res chain seq x y z
N MET A 1 5.58 24.15 38.38
CA MET A 1 4.98 22.81 38.55
C MET A 1 4.39 22.46 37.20
N PRO A 2 4.70 21.31 36.57
CA PRO A 2 4.00 20.95 35.34
C PRO A 2 2.51 20.83 35.69
N ASP A 3 1.68 21.68 35.08
CA ASP A 3 0.23 21.58 35.20
C ASP A 3 -0.18 20.15 34.80
N ALA A 4 -0.88 19.47 35.71
CA ALA A 4 -1.40 18.13 35.43
C ALA A 4 -2.31 18.24 34.19
N LEU A 5 -2.03 17.43 33.16
CA LEU A 5 -2.79 17.44 31.91
C LEU A 5 -4.29 17.33 32.20
N SER A 6 -5.07 18.27 31.67
CA SER A 6 -6.52 18.23 31.81
C SER A 6 -7.06 16.99 31.09
N PRO A 7 -8.14 16.37 31.58
CA PRO A 7 -8.86 15.34 30.83
C PRO A 7 -9.20 15.78 29.39
N ALA A 8 -9.44 17.07 29.18
CA ALA A 8 -9.67 17.63 27.85
C ALA A 8 -8.44 17.53 26.93
N ASP A 9 -7.24 17.74 27.46
CA ASP A 9 -5.99 17.65 26.69
C ASP A 9 -5.71 16.19 26.28
N LEU A 10 -6.02 15.24 27.17
CA LEU A 10 -5.94 13.81 26.88
C LEU A 10 -6.90 13.40 25.76
N VAL A 11 -8.14 13.89 25.78
CA VAL A 11 -9.11 13.65 24.71
C VAL A 11 -8.62 14.25 23.39
N LEU A 12 -8.15 15.50 23.40
CA LEU A 12 -7.61 16.14 22.20
C LEU A 12 -6.40 15.38 21.63
N ALA A 13 -5.48 14.94 22.50
CA ALA A 13 -4.34 14.12 22.10
C ALA A 13 -4.79 12.79 21.47
N SER A 14 -5.79 12.12 22.04
CA SER A 14 -6.32 10.87 21.49
C SER A 14 -6.92 11.02 20.09
N ILE A 15 -7.60 12.15 19.82
CA ILE A 15 -8.15 12.46 18.50
C ILE A 15 -7.00 12.66 17.51
N ALA A 16 -5.98 13.45 17.87
CA ALA A 16 -4.82 13.68 17.02
C ALA A 16 -4.07 12.37 16.69
N VAL A 17 -3.92 11.48 17.68
CA VAL A 17 -3.31 10.16 17.50
C VAL A 17 -4.14 9.29 16.56
N ALA A 18 -5.46 9.22 16.74
CA ALA A 18 -6.35 8.43 15.88
C ALA A 18 -6.32 8.91 14.42
N MET A 19 -6.35 10.24 14.21
CA MET A 19 -6.23 10.84 12.88
C MET A 19 -4.88 10.52 12.22
N SER A 20 -3.79 10.63 12.99
CA SER A 20 -2.44 10.30 12.49
C SER A 20 -2.33 8.83 12.07
N LEU A 21 -2.89 7.93 12.89
CA LEU A 21 -2.90 6.50 12.58
C LEU A 21 -3.76 6.19 11.35
N ALA A 22 -4.90 6.86 11.19
CA ALA A 22 -5.76 6.72 10.02
C ALA A 22 -5.06 7.17 8.73
N VAL A 23 -4.38 8.32 8.76
CA VAL A 23 -3.58 8.82 7.62
C VAL A 23 -2.47 7.83 7.27
N PHE A 24 -1.73 7.35 8.28
CA PHE A 24 -0.68 6.35 8.06
C PHE A 24 -1.25 5.07 7.44
N GLY A 25 -2.35 4.55 7.97
CA GLY A 25 -3.04 3.39 7.41
C GLY A 25 -3.48 3.60 5.97
N ALA A 26 -4.02 4.78 5.63
CA ALA A 26 -4.44 5.11 4.27
C ALA A 26 -3.25 5.16 3.29
N VAL A 27 -2.11 5.73 3.70
CA VAL A 27 -0.89 5.78 2.86
C VAL A 27 -0.33 4.38 2.65
N VAL A 28 -0.20 3.58 3.72
CA VAL A 28 0.34 2.22 3.64
C VAL A 28 -0.55 1.31 2.79
N THR A 29 -1.87 1.39 2.96
CA THR A 29 -2.82 0.60 2.15
C THR A 29 -2.84 1.04 0.69
N SER A 30 -2.78 2.35 0.41
CA SER A 30 -2.69 2.85 -0.97
C SER A 30 -1.41 2.39 -1.66
N LEU A 31 -0.27 2.44 -0.94
CA LEU A 31 1.00 1.94 -1.44
C LEU A 31 0.95 0.43 -1.67
N SER A 32 0.28 -0.33 -0.79
CA SER A 32 0.06 -1.77 -0.95
C SER A 32 -0.78 -2.10 -2.19
N VAL A 33 -1.85 -1.33 -2.46
CA VAL A 33 -2.66 -1.50 -3.67
C VAL A 33 -1.84 -1.19 -4.94
N ALA A 34 -1.09 -0.09 -4.95
CA ALA A 34 -0.23 0.24 -6.08
C ALA A 34 0.87 -0.81 -6.30
N ALA A 35 1.50 -1.28 -5.23
CA ALA A 35 2.50 -2.34 -5.28
C ALA A 35 1.91 -3.68 -5.77
N ALA A 36 0.72 -4.05 -5.31
CA ALA A 36 0.03 -5.26 -5.76
C ALA A 36 -0.33 -5.19 -7.25
N MET A 37 -0.86 -4.05 -7.72
CA MET A 37 -1.16 -3.82 -9.14
C MET A 37 0.10 -3.88 -10.00
N ALA A 38 1.18 -3.22 -9.57
CA ALA A 38 2.46 -3.26 -10.27
C ALA A 38 3.01 -4.70 -10.32
N ALA A 39 3.04 -5.39 -9.18
CA ALA A 39 3.53 -6.76 -9.08
C ALA A 39 2.72 -7.74 -9.94
N GLY A 40 1.39 -7.58 -10.02
CA GLY A 40 0.53 -8.41 -10.87
C GLY A 40 0.63 -8.09 -12.36
N SER A 41 0.88 -6.82 -12.71
CA SER A 41 1.00 -6.39 -14.12
C SER A 41 2.23 -6.99 -14.81
N ILE A 42 3.34 -7.18 -14.08
CA ILE A 42 4.58 -7.71 -14.65
C ILE A 42 4.40 -9.15 -15.22
N PRO A 43 3.91 -10.14 -14.45
CA PRO A 43 3.59 -11.47 -14.97
C PRO A 43 2.49 -11.44 -16.04
N ALA A 44 1.48 -10.57 -15.91
CA ALA A 44 0.39 -10.48 -16.89
C ALA A 44 0.89 -9.98 -18.26
N THR A 45 1.67 -8.90 -18.29
CA THR A 45 2.28 -8.39 -19.52
C THR A 45 3.33 -9.36 -20.06
N GLY A 46 4.13 -9.97 -19.19
CA GLY A 46 5.14 -10.96 -19.58
C GLY A 46 4.54 -12.23 -20.20
N SER A 47 3.46 -12.76 -19.62
CA SER A 47 2.76 -13.94 -20.15
C SER A 47 2.07 -13.65 -21.48
N ILE A 48 1.45 -12.48 -21.65
CA ILE A 48 0.88 -12.04 -22.93
C ILE A 48 1.98 -11.90 -23.99
N GLY A 49 3.09 -11.22 -23.66
CA GLY A 49 4.22 -11.08 -24.58
C GLY A 49 4.84 -12.43 -24.97
N TYR A 50 4.98 -13.35 -24.02
CA TYR A 50 5.43 -14.70 -24.29
C TYR A 50 4.45 -15.43 -25.21
N ALA A 51 3.15 -15.42 -24.92
CA ALA A 51 2.16 -16.10 -25.76
C ALA A 51 2.09 -15.54 -27.20
N LEU A 52 2.27 -14.23 -27.37
CA LEU A 52 2.17 -13.58 -28.68
C LEU A 52 3.44 -13.68 -29.53
N PHE A 53 4.62 -13.72 -28.91
CA PHE A 53 5.89 -13.59 -29.62
C PHE A 53 6.85 -14.76 -29.43
N TYR A 54 6.56 -15.70 -28.52
CA TYR A 54 7.33 -16.93 -28.41
C TYR A 54 7.05 -17.84 -29.61
N ASN A 55 8.05 -17.99 -30.48
CA ASN A 55 8.07 -19.05 -31.47
C ASN A 55 8.84 -20.24 -30.88
N PRO A 56 8.17 -21.30 -30.41
CA PRO A 56 8.88 -22.48 -29.92
C PRO A 56 9.76 -23.04 -31.04
N PRO A 57 10.99 -23.46 -30.73
CA PRO A 57 11.78 -24.20 -31.69
C PRO A 57 11.01 -25.49 -32.00
N THR A 58 10.46 -25.57 -33.22
CA THR A 58 9.94 -26.82 -33.75
C THR A 58 11.14 -27.73 -33.96
N ASP A 59 11.43 -28.56 -32.98
CA ASP A 59 12.33 -29.69 -33.18
C ASP A 59 11.69 -30.66 -34.16
N ARG A 60 12.55 -31.18 -35.04
CA ARG A 60 12.23 -32.03 -36.19
C ARG A 60 11.57 -33.34 -35.78
#